data_AF-A0A535HZJ4-F1
#
_entry.id   AF-A0A535HZJ4-F1
#
_cell.length_a   1.000
_cell.length_b   1.000
_cell.length_c   1.000
_cell.angle_alpha   90.00
_cell.angle_beta   90.00
_cell.angle_gamma   90.00
#
_symmetry.space_group_name_H-M   'P 1'
#
loop_
_entity.id
_entity.type
_entity.pdbx_description
1 polymer ?
#
loop_
_entity_poly.entity_id
_entity_poly.type
_entity_poly.pdbx_seq_one_letter_code
_entity_poly.pdbx_strand_id
1 'polypeptide(L)'
;MRQLRRIGLAFGAALLVFLPQTAGATQPLRFPSGAFVGTFAAGQVCSFAVDTAPVGATQTETLYFDRSGNVIKIGFTGVSYISLTNDTTKKTIVVNASGTGALYPQGDGSFLGSGGGPGLFALFPTDSGGPALLQIRGRETFTISPSGQIQNLVVVGTVTDLCAVLGS
;
A
#
# COMPACT_ATOMS: atom_id res chain seq x y z
N MET A 1 -71.00 -42.10 -35.17
CA MET A 1 -70.57 -41.08 -36.16
C MET A 1 -69.89 -39.95 -35.39
N ARG A 2 -68.59 -40.07 -35.09
CA ARG A 2 -67.48 -39.34 -35.73
C ARG A 2 -67.77 -37.85 -35.94
N GLN A 3 -67.09 -36.99 -35.19
CA GLN A 3 -66.28 -35.86 -35.68
C GLN A 3 -65.36 -35.36 -34.55
N LEU A 4 -64.10 -35.78 -34.59
CA LEU A 4 -62.96 -35.12 -33.94
C LEU A 4 -62.87 -33.68 -34.46
N ARG A 5 -62.52 -32.70 -33.61
CA ARG A 5 -61.80 -31.50 -34.06
C ARG A 5 -61.03 -30.77 -32.95
N ARG A 6 -59.70 -30.93 -33.04
CA ARG A 6 -58.62 -29.94 -32.84
C ARG A 6 -58.14 -29.66 -31.41
N ILE A 7 -57.06 -30.39 -31.10
CA ILE A 7 -55.94 -30.05 -30.23
C ILE A 7 -55.40 -28.64 -30.54
N GLY A 8 -55.01 -27.91 -29.50
CA GLY A 8 -54.21 -26.70 -29.57
C GLY A 8 -53.46 -26.42 -28.27
N LEU A 9 -52.52 -27.28 -27.90
CA LEU A 9 -51.50 -26.97 -26.89
C LEU A 9 -50.54 -25.93 -27.49
N ALA A 10 -50.55 -24.70 -26.98
CA ALA A 10 -49.52 -23.71 -27.28
C ALA A 10 -48.41 -23.83 -26.22
N PHE A 11 -47.40 -24.64 -26.52
CA PHE A 11 -46.11 -24.64 -25.80
C PHE A 11 -45.34 -23.38 -26.21
N GLY A 12 -45.43 -22.31 -25.41
CA GLY A 12 -44.58 -21.13 -25.55
C GLY A 12 -43.18 -21.44 -25.02
N ALA A 13 -42.25 -21.77 -25.91
CA ALA A 13 -40.83 -21.91 -25.58
C ALA A 13 -40.25 -20.53 -25.23
N ALA A 14 -40.05 -20.25 -23.95
CA ALA A 14 -39.29 -19.09 -23.50
C ALA A 14 -37.80 -19.33 -23.80
N LEU A 15 -37.30 -18.75 -24.89
CA LEU A 15 -35.87 -18.66 -25.15
C LEU A 15 -35.23 -17.77 -24.07
N LEU A 16 -34.61 -18.38 -23.08
CA LEU A 16 -33.64 -17.73 -22.19
C LEU A 16 -32.42 -17.36 -23.03
N VAL A 17 -32.36 -16.11 -23.48
CA VAL A 17 -31.17 -15.53 -24.10
C VAL A 17 -30.08 -15.44 -23.02
N PHE A 18 -29.15 -16.38 -23.02
CA PHE A 18 -27.91 -16.28 -22.26
C PHE A 18 -27.04 -15.20 -22.90
N LEU A 19 -27.24 -13.95 -22.48
CA LEU A 19 -26.26 -12.90 -22.75
C LEU A 19 -24.96 -13.29 -22.03
N PRO A 20 -23.81 -13.34 -22.71
CA PRO A 20 -22.53 -13.52 -22.04
C PRO A 20 -22.31 -12.31 -21.14
N GLN A 21 -22.50 -12.50 -19.83
CA GLN A 21 -22.04 -11.55 -18.85
C GLN A 21 -20.52 -11.58 -18.91
N THR A 22 -19.93 -10.66 -19.66
CA THR A 22 -18.52 -10.35 -19.52
C THR A 22 -18.33 -9.92 -18.07
N ALA A 23 -17.76 -10.82 -17.26
CA ALA A 23 -17.33 -10.49 -15.91
C ALA A 23 -16.19 -9.47 -16.04
N GLY A 24 -16.56 -8.18 -16.15
CA GLY A 24 -15.61 -7.08 -16.21
C GLY A 24 -14.93 -6.96 -14.86
N ALA A 25 -13.67 -7.38 -14.78
CA ALA A 25 -12.83 -7.02 -13.65
C ALA A 25 -12.56 -5.50 -13.72
N THR A 26 -12.86 -4.79 -12.65
CA THR A 26 -12.55 -3.36 -12.52
C THR A 26 -11.05 -3.15 -12.74
N GLN A 27 -10.69 -2.32 -13.71
CA GLN A 27 -9.29 -2.06 -14.03
C GLN A 27 -8.59 -1.37 -12.85
N PRO A 28 -7.33 -1.72 -12.53
CA PRO A 28 -6.58 -1.02 -11.48
C PRO A 28 -6.35 0.46 -11.82
N LEU A 29 -6.49 1.33 -10.82
CA LEU A 29 -6.15 2.75 -10.95
C LEU A 29 -4.69 2.96 -10.57
N ARG A 30 -3.95 3.74 -11.38
CA ARG A 30 -2.53 4.03 -11.17
C ARG A 30 -2.28 5.53 -11.13
N PHE A 31 -1.50 5.98 -10.17
CA PHE A 31 -1.11 7.38 -10.02
C PHE A 31 0.23 7.50 -9.29
N PRO A 32 0.93 8.64 -9.40
CA PRO A 32 2.12 8.88 -8.59
C PRO A 32 1.77 8.80 -7.10
N SER A 33 2.53 8.01 -6.35
CA SER A 33 2.49 7.96 -4.89
C SER A 33 2.84 9.34 -4.34
N GLY A 34 2.22 9.68 -3.21
CA GLY A 34 2.63 10.82 -2.40
C GLY A 34 4.13 10.75 -2.10
N ALA A 35 4.82 11.88 -2.22
CA ALA A 35 6.22 11.97 -1.87
C ALA A 35 6.38 12.04 -0.35
N PHE A 36 7.43 11.42 0.18
CA PHE A 36 7.84 11.59 1.57
C PHE A 36 8.48 12.98 1.73
N VAL A 37 7.65 13.98 1.99
CA VAL A 37 8.02 15.41 2.06
C VAL A 37 7.59 15.97 3.40
N GLY A 38 8.48 16.75 4.00
CA GLY A 38 8.20 17.53 5.19
C GLY A 38 9.26 17.31 6.26
N THR A 39 8.96 17.78 7.46
CA THR A 39 9.87 17.75 8.59
C THR A 39 9.27 16.87 9.69
N PHE A 40 10.04 15.88 10.15
CA PHE A 40 9.77 15.25 11.43
C PHE A 40 10.40 16.10 12.52
N ALA A 41 9.61 16.56 13.47
CA ALA A 41 10.11 17.24 14.65
C ALA A 41 10.96 16.28 15.50
N ALA A 42 11.87 16.87 16.29
CA ALA A 42 12.64 16.12 17.27
C ALA A 42 11.72 15.31 18.20
N GLY A 43 12.07 14.04 18.42
CA GLY A 43 11.29 13.07 19.19
C GLY A 43 10.20 12.34 18.40
N GLN A 44 9.89 12.72 17.15
CA GLN A 44 8.90 12.00 16.35
C GLN A 44 9.47 10.72 15.75
N VAL A 45 10.66 10.77 15.15
CA VAL A 45 11.31 9.61 14.53
C VAL A 45 12.78 9.47 14.95
N CYS A 46 13.47 10.60 15.16
CA CYS A 46 14.81 10.69 15.72
C CYS A 46 14.81 11.67 16.89
N SER A 47 15.87 11.71 17.71
CA SER A 47 16.01 12.68 18.80
C SER A 47 16.24 14.13 18.33
N PHE A 48 16.47 14.33 17.03
CA PHE A 48 16.61 15.61 16.34
C PHE A 48 15.59 15.72 15.19
N ALA A 49 15.37 16.95 14.70
CA ALA A 49 14.49 17.17 13.56
C ALA A 49 15.12 16.66 12.26
N VAL A 50 14.29 16.03 11.42
CA VAL A 50 14.70 15.44 10.14
C VAL A 50 13.85 16.01 9.01
N ASP A 51 14.49 16.77 8.13
CA ASP A 51 13.90 17.24 6.89
C ASP A 51 13.94 16.15 5.82
N THR A 52 12.85 16.00 5.09
CA THR A 52 12.67 14.96 4.07
C THR A 52 12.18 15.54 2.74
N ALA A 53 12.74 15.04 1.64
CA ALA A 53 12.32 15.41 0.30
C ALA A 53 12.59 14.28 -0.71
N PRO A 54 11.75 14.12 -1.75
CA PRO A 54 12.04 13.19 -2.85
C PRO A 54 13.21 13.69 -3.67
N VAL A 55 14.00 12.75 -4.19
CA VAL A 55 15.07 12.99 -5.15
C VAL A 55 14.64 12.36 -6.47
N GLY A 56 14.08 13.18 -7.36
CA GLY A 56 13.60 12.76 -8.67
C GLY A 56 12.19 12.18 -8.65
N ALA A 57 12.00 11.02 -9.30
CA ALA A 57 10.70 10.39 -9.44
C ALA A 57 10.19 9.80 -8.12
N THR A 58 8.86 9.76 -7.98
CA THR A 58 8.17 9.07 -6.89
C THR A 58 7.65 7.71 -7.35
N GLN A 59 7.31 6.85 -6.39
CA GLN A 59 6.71 5.55 -6.69
C GLN A 59 5.37 5.72 -7.41
N THR A 60 4.92 4.66 -8.05
CA THR A 60 3.54 4.53 -8.52
C THR A 60 2.74 3.79 -7.47
N GLU A 61 1.63 4.39 -7.06
CA GLU A 61 0.58 3.74 -6.29
C GLU A 61 -0.44 3.12 -7.24
N THR A 62 -0.87 1.89 -6.94
CA THR A 62 -1.89 1.17 -7.72
C THR A 62 -2.99 0.66 -6.81
N LEU A 63 -4.23 1.10 -7.05
CA LEU A 63 -5.41 0.59 -6.38
C LEU A 63 -6.01 -0.56 -7.19
N TYR A 64 -6.23 -1.69 -6.52
CA TYR A 64 -6.89 -2.86 -7.08
C TYR A 64 -8.26 -3.03 -6.42
N PHE A 65 -9.26 -3.41 -7.22
CA PHE A 65 -10.66 -3.46 -6.79
C PHE A 65 -11.25 -4.85 -6.93
N ASP A 66 -12.23 -5.17 -6.09
CA ASP A 66 -13.12 -6.32 -6.32
C ASP A 66 -14.20 -5.98 -7.37
N ARG A 67 -15.10 -6.94 -7.63
CA ARG A 67 -16.23 -6.77 -8.57
C ARG A 67 -17.25 -5.74 -8.11
N SER A 68 -17.31 -5.44 -6.81
CA SER A 68 -18.20 -4.45 -6.21
C SER A 68 -17.59 -3.05 -6.20
N GLY A 69 -16.34 -2.90 -6.63
CA GLY A 69 -15.63 -1.63 -6.66
C GLY A 69 -14.93 -1.27 -5.35
N ASN A 70 -14.82 -2.19 -4.39
CA ASN A 70 -14.10 -1.95 -3.15
C ASN A 70 -12.59 -2.16 -3.36
N VAL A 71 -11.75 -1.34 -2.72
CA VAL A 71 -10.29 -1.52 -2.75
C VAL A 71 -9.92 -2.77 -1.95
N ILE A 72 -9.21 -3.70 -2.60
CA ILE A 72 -8.73 -4.95 -1.98
C ILE A 72 -7.21 -5.00 -1.81
N LYS A 73 -6.49 -4.12 -2.51
CA LYS A 73 -5.03 -3.98 -2.41
C LYS A 73 -4.61 -2.60 -2.89
N ILE A 74 -3.65 -2.03 -2.18
CA ILE A 74 -2.89 -0.84 -2.57
C ILE A 74 -1.46 -1.31 -2.80
N GLY A 75 -0.92 -1.13 -4.01
CA GLY A 75 0.43 -1.55 -4.38
C GLY A 75 1.35 -0.36 -4.63
N PHE A 76 2.60 -0.46 -4.16
CA PHE A 76 3.63 0.56 -4.34
C PHE A 76 4.78 -0.05 -5.14
N THR A 77 5.14 0.57 -6.26
CA THR A 77 6.20 0.09 -7.16
C THR A 77 6.94 1.24 -7.82
N GLY A 78 8.13 0.98 -8.35
CA GLY A 78 8.92 1.97 -9.07
C GLY A 78 9.97 2.64 -8.21
N VAL A 79 10.63 3.63 -8.80
CA VAL A 79 11.79 4.29 -8.22
C VAL A 79 11.38 5.27 -7.13
N SER A 80 12.13 5.29 -6.03
CA SER A 80 12.01 6.28 -4.97
C SER A 80 13.35 6.46 -4.26
N TYR A 81 13.82 7.69 -4.25
CA TYR A 81 14.98 8.12 -3.48
C TYR A 81 14.55 9.30 -2.61
N ILE A 82 14.92 9.26 -1.33
CA ILE A 82 14.53 10.27 -0.36
C ILE A 82 15.80 10.90 0.22
N SER A 83 15.89 12.22 0.16
CA SER A 83 16.88 12.99 0.91
C SER A 83 16.41 13.11 2.35
N LEU A 84 17.30 12.82 3.29
CA LEU A 84 17.10 12.99 4.72
C LEU A 84 18.18 13.91 5.26
N THR A 85 17.78 14.97 5.97
CA THR A 85 18.70 15.97 6.50
C THR A 85 18.49 16.14 8.00
N ASN A 86 19.57 16.04 8.77
CA ASN A 86 19.56 16.42 10.19
C ASN A 86 19.65 17.94 10.30
N ASP A 87 18.65 18.58 10.89
CA ASP A 87 18.60 20.05 10.93
C ASP A 87 19.63 20.68 11.86
N THR A 88 20.15 19.91 12.81
CA THR A 88 21.15 20.39 13.76
C THR A 88 22.55 20.35 13.14
N THR A 89 22.94 19.21 12.56
CA THR A 89 24.29 19.01 11.99
C THR A 89 24.40 19.39 10.52
N LYS A 90 23.26 19.59 9.84
CA LYS A 90 23.14 19.77 8.39
C LYS A 90 23.68 18.59 7.57
N LYS A 91 23.88 17.44 8.20
CA LYS A 91 24.23 16.20 7.51
C LYS A 91 23.05 15.74 6.66
N THR A 92 23.31 15.48 5.39
CA THR A 92 22.32 14.98 4.44
C THR A 92 22.77 13.64 3.87
N ILE A 93 21.83 12.71 3.78
CA ILE A 93 21.99 11.43 3.07
C ILE A 93 20.85 11.24 2.09
N VAL A 94 21.09 10.48 1.02
CA VAL A 94 20.04 10.04 0.09
C VAL A 94 19.87 8.54 0.27
N VAL A 95 18.64 8.12 0.60
CA VAL A 95 18.29 6.71 0.80
C VAL A 95 17.43 6.22 -0.35
N ASN A 96 17.72 5.00 -0.80
CA ASN A 96 16.86 4.28 -1.73
C ASN A 96 15.67 3.67 -0.96
N ALA A 97 14.45 3.97 -1.41
CA ALA A 97 13.19 3.43 -0.92
C ALA A 97 12.35 2.84 -2.08
N SER A 98 13.01 2.35 -3.14
CA SER A 98 12.39 1.83 -4.37
C SER A 98 11.84 0.40 -4.21
N GLY A 99 11.84 -0.14 -3.00
CA GLY A 99 11.26 -1.43 -2.68
C GLY A 99 9.77 -1.48 -3.01
N THR A 100 9.28 -2.67 -3.33
CA THR A 100 7.86 -2.87 -3.59
C THR A 100 7.10 -3.00 -2.28
N GLY A 101 5.91 -2.42 -2.19
CA GLY A 101 5.03 -2.51 -1.03
C GLY A 101 3.61 -2.92 -1.41
N ALA A 102 2.88 -3.47 -0.44
CA ALA A 102 1.45 -3.67 -0.54
C ALA A 102 0.76 -3.46 0.80
N LEU A 103 -0.41 -2.81 0.76
CA LEU A 103 -1.36 -2.75 1.86
C LEU A 103 -2.64 -3.46 1.46
N TYR A 104 -3.19 -4.24 2.38
CA TYR A 104 -4.43 -4.99 2.23
C TYR A 104 -5.43 -4.49 3.26
N PRO A 105 -6.45 -3.71 2.84
CA PRO A 105 -7.50 -3.24 3.74
C PRO A 105 -8.20 -4.42 4.42
N GLN A 106 -8.49 -4.27 5.71
CA GLN A 106 -9.24 -5.23 6.51
C GLN A 106 -10.63 -4.69 6.86
N GLY A 107 -11.56 -5.58 7.23
CA GLY A 107 -12.95 -5.20 7.53
C GLY A 107 -13.12 -4.33 8.77
N ASP A 108 -12.13 -4.29 9.66
CA ASP A 108 -12.11 -3.47 10.89
C ASP A 108 -11.47 -2.09 10.69
N GLY A 109 -11.10 -1.74 9.45
CA GLY A 109 -10.40 -0.49 9.11
C GLY A 109 -8.88 -0.55 9.30
N SER A 110 -8.32 -1.69 9.72
CA SER A 110 -6.88 -1.91 9.74
C SER A 110 -6.33 -2.26 8.35
N PHE A 111 -5.01 -2.34 8.23
CA PHE A 111 -4.33 -2.84 7.05
C PHE A 111 -3.32 -3.92 7.42
N LEU A 112 -3.22 -4.95 6.59
CA LEU A 112 -2.05 -5.82 6.56
C LEU A 112 -1.05 -5.25 5.56
N GLY A 113 0.18 -5.05 6.00
CA GLY A 113 1.28 -4.53 5.19
C GLY A 113 2.30 -5.61 4.89
N SER A 114 2.84 -5.55 3.68
CA SER A 114 4.01 -6.35 3.28
C SER A 114 4.88 -5.56 2.33
N GLY A 115 6.19 -5.78 2.38
CA GLY A 115 7.11 -5.16 1.45
C GLY A 115 8.36 -5.98 1.17
N GLY A 116 9.08 -5.51 0.16
CA GLY A 116 10.34 -6.05 -0.30
C GLY A 116 11.30 -4.89 -0.57
N GLY A 117 12.28 -4.75 0.31
CA GLY A 117 13.21 -3.63 0.35
C GLY A 117 14.12 -3.51 -0.88
N PRO A 118 14.73 -2.33 -1.08
CA PRO A 118 14.98 -1.32 -0.04
C PRO A 118 13.76 -0.47 0.30
N GLY A 119 13.33 -0.48 1.57
CA GLY A 119 12.20 0.28 2.11
C GLY A 119 12.64 1.30 3.17
N LEU A 120 11.82 2.33 3.38
CA LEU A 120 12.03 3.37 4.39
C LEU A 120 10.83 3.40 5.33
N PHE A 121 11.07 3.29 6.64
CA PHE A 121 10.05 3.33 7.67
C PHE A 121 10.32 4.47 8.64
N ALA A 122 9.33 5.34 8.83
CA ALA A 122 9.24 6.23 9.98
C ALA A 122 8.29 5.59 10.99
N LEU A 123 8.82 5.19 12.13
CA LEU A 123 8.06 4.70 13.27
C LEU A 123 7.94 5.83 14.28
N PHE A 124 6.71 6.20 14.62
CA PHE A 124 6.39 7.20 15.62
C PHE A 124 6.43 6.61 17.04
N PRO A 125 6.37 7.44 18.12
CA PRO A 125 6.46 6.94 19.48
C PRO A 125 5.38 5.92 19.87
N THR A 126 4.25 5.92 19.17
CA THR A 126 3.13 4.99 19.40
C THR A 126 3.22 3.71 18.56
N ASP A 127 4.18 3.63 17.63
CA ASP A 127 4.38 2.46 16.78
C ASP A 127 5.23 1.41 17.50
N SER A 128 5.04 0.15 17.11
CA SER A 128 5.84 -0.97 17.62
C SER A 128 7.32 -0.78 17.24
N GLY A 129 8.17 -0.56 18.23
CA GLY A 129 9.61 -0.33 18.01
C GLY A 129 9.98 1.11 17.66
N GLY A 130 9.03 2.06 17.72
CA GLY A 130 9.30 3.48 17.57
C GLY A 130 9.63 4.21 18.89
N PRO A 131 10.05 5.49 18.84
CA PRO A 131 10.34 6.24 17.62
C PRO A 131 11.62 5.76 16.92
N ALA A 132 11.60 5.63 15.60
CA ALA A 132 12.77 5.24 14.81
C ALA A 132 12.64 5.66 13.33
N LEU A 133 13.77 5.90 12.67
CA LEU A 133 13.85 6.04 11.22
C LEU A 133 14.73 4.92 10.65
N LEU A 134 14.13 4.00 9.91
CA LEU A 134 14.76 2.74 9.53
C LEU A 134 14.84 2.58 8.02
N GLN A 135 15.99 2.16 7.50
CA GLN A 135 16.08 1.58 6.16
C GLN A 135 16.08 0.07 6.26
N ILE A 136 15.16 -0.58 5.57
CA ILE A 136 15.03 -2.04 5.55
C ILE A 136 15.46 -2.55 4.17
N ARG A 137 16.40 -3.50 4.15
CA ARG A 137 16.81 -4.24 2.95
C ARG A 137 16.49 -5.71 3.16
N GLY A 138 15.34 -6.14 2.69
CA GLY A 138 14.85 -7.48 2.96
C GLY A 138 13.37 -7.63 2.64
N ARG A 139 12.68 -8.43 3.43
CA ARG A 139 11.23 -8.51 3.44
C ARG A 139 10.70 -8.04 4.77
N GLU A 140 9.53 -7.44 4.75
CA GLU A 140 8.86 -6.97 5.95
C GLU A 140 7.37 -7.24 5.87
N THR A 141 6.78 -7.48 7.04
CA THR A 141 5.33 -7.54 7.24
C THR A 141 4.97 -6.75 8.48
N PHE A 142 3.80 -6.12 8.47
CA PHE A 142 3.32 -5.31 9.59
C PHE A 142 1.80 -5.20 9.53
N THR A 143 1.21 -4.64 10.58
CA THR A 143 -0.19 -4.24 10.61
C THR A 143 -0.26 -2.74 10.83
N ILE A 144 -1.18 -2.05 10.16
CA ILE A 144 -1.55 -0.68 10.51
C ILE A 144 -2.90 -0.76 11.21
N SER A 145 -2.96 -0.36 12.48
CA SER A 145 -4.22 -0.31 13.23
C SER A 145 -5.21 0.70 12.64
N PRO A 146 -6.50 0.64 13.01
CA PRO A 146 -7.49 1.63 12.55
C PRO A 146 -7.15 3.08 12.92
N SER A 147 -6.32 3.30 13.96
CA SER A 147 -5.80 4.62 14.36
C SER A 147 -4.54 5.05 13.60
N GLY A 148 -4.06 4.23 12.66
CA GLY A 148 -2.89 4.54 11.82
C GLY A 148 -1.54 4.10 12.38
N GLN A 149 -1.50 3.44 13.54
CA GLN A 149 -0.24 3.01 14.16
C GLN A 149 0.29 1.72 13.52
N ILE A 150 1.59 1.67 13.27
CA ILE A 150 2.30 0.46 12.81
C ILE A 150 2.51 -0.48 14.01
N GLN A 151 2.10 -1.72 13.83
CA GLN A 151 2.17 -2.79 14.82
C GLN A 151 2.79 -4.04 14.20
N ASN A 152 3.38 -4.91 15.03
CA ASN A 152 3.90 -6.21 14.63
C ASN A 152 4.84 -6.16 13.41
N LEU A 153 5.71 -5.15 13.33
CA LEU A 153 6.72 -5.06 12.27
C LEU A 153 7.72 -6.21 12.41
N VAL A 154 7.67 -7.15 11.47
CA VAL A 154 8.59 -8.28 11.36
C VAL A 154 9.46 -8.06 10.14
N VAL A 155 10.77 -8.19 10.31
CA VAL A 155 11.76 -7.97 9.25
C VAL A 155 12.63 -9.20 9.07
N VAL A 156 12.81 -9.61 7.82
CA VAL A 156 13.78 -10.62 7.39
C VAL A 156 14.75 -9.96 6.42
N GLY A 157 15.93 -9.61 6.93
CA GLY A 157 16.97 -8.92 6.16
C GLY A 157 17.79 -7.98 7.03
N THR A 158 18.33 -6.93 6.43
CA THR A 158 19.15 -5.93 7.13
C THR A 158 18.31 -4.72 7.49
N VAL A 159 18.48 -4.23 8.72
CA VAL A 159 17.90 -2.97 9.21
C VAL A 159 19.05 -1.99 9.48
N THR A 160 18.96 -0.80 8.91
CA THR A 160 19.87 0.32 9.22
C THR A 160 19.10 1.38 9.99
N ASP A 161 19.61 1.74 11.18
CA ASP A 161 19.15 2.90 11.93
C ASP A 161 19.67 4.18 11.26
N LEU A 162 18.77 4.92 10.61
CA LEU A 162 19.11 6.15 9.91
C LEU A 162 19.29 7.33 10.88
N CYS A 163 18.70 7.28 12.08
CA CYS A 163 18.95 8.29 13.10
C CYS A 163 20.41 8.24 13.58
N ALA A 164 20.97 7.04 13.78
CA ALA A 164 22.39 6.88 14.10
C ALA A 164 23.31 7.35 12.96
N VAL A 165 22.94 7.06 11.70
CA VAL A 165 23.69 7.53 10.52
C VAL A 165 23.66 9.05 10.39
N LEU A 166 22.51 9.68 10.63
CA LEU A 166 22.33 11.13 10.55
C LEU A 166 22.87 11.91 11.76
N GLY A 167 22.95 11.26 12.93
CA GLY A 167 23.43 11.86 14.17
C GLY A 167 24.95 11.82 14.36
N SER A 168 25.68 11.12 13.48
CA SER A 168 27.15 11.01 13.50
C SER A 168 27.86 12.11 12.74
#